data_AF-A0AAD4H4S3-F1
#
_entry.id   AF-A0AAD4H4S3-F1
#
_cell.length_a   1.000
_cell.length_b   1.000
_cell.length_c   1.000
_cell.angle_alpha   90.00
_cell.angle_beta   90.00
_cell.angle_gamma   90.00
#
_symmetry.space_group_name_H-M   'P 1'
#
loop_
_entity.id
_entity.type
_entity.pdbx_description
1 polymer ?
#
loop_
_entity_poly.entity_id
_entity_poly.type
_entity_poly.pdbx_seq_one_letter_code
_entity_poly.pdbx_strand_id
1 'polypeptide(L)'
;MSATSELHAAWSAGTPFAAPLPESTHPIIAYVSLTAGLYFAARYGISQNRSIVYELANTLPSAVLLGFGIVFLFLAVGLYV
;
A
#
# COMPACT_ATOMS: atom_id res chain seq x y z
N MET A 1 6.97 42.92 -11.51
CA MET A 1 7.68 41.63 -11.39
C MET A 1 6.97 40.62 -12.27
N SER A 2 7.72 39.77 -12.98
CA SER A 2 7.13 38.74 -13.85
C SER A 2 6.73 37.53 -13.00
N ALA A 3 5.58 36.89 -13.29
CA ALA A 3 5.15 35.68 -12.60
C ALA A 3 6.22 34.55 -12.62
N THR A 4 7.08 34.54 -13.64
CA THR A 4 8.18 33.57 -13.77
C THR A 4 9.31 33.79 -12.75
N SER A 5 9.58 35.04 -12.33
CA SER A 5 10.63 35.31 -11.33
C SER A 5 10.19 34.88 -9.92
N GLU A 6 8.91 34.98 -9.62
CA GLU A 6 8.35 34.55 -8.32
C GLU A 6 8.33 33.03 -8.21
N LEU A 7 7.92 32.32 -9.28
CA LEU A 7 7.97 30.85 -9.33
C LEU A 7 9.40 30.31 -9.19
N HIS A 8 10.38 30.94 -9.83
CA HIS A 8 11.77 30.51 -9.73
C HIS A 8 12.34 30.72 -8.32
N ALA A 9 12.01 31.84 -7.67
CA ALA A 9 12.39 32.11 -6.29
C ALA A 9 11.74 31.10 -5.32
N ALA A 10 10.45 30.79 -5.52
CA ALA A 10 9.72 29.81 -4.72
C ALA A 10 10.27 28.38 -4.88
N TRP A 11 10.59 27.97 -6.12
CA TRP A 11 11.21 26.67 -6.40
C TRP A 11 12.58 26.54 -5.73
N SER A 12 13.40 27.59 -5.81
CA SER A 12 14.75 27.59 -5.24
C SER A 12 14.76 27.61 -3.70
N ALA A 13 13.70 28.12 -3.08
CA ALA A 13 13.51 28.11 -1.63
C ALA A 13 12.89 26.80 -1.10
N GLY A 14 12.37 25.94 -1.98
CA GLY A 14 11.74 24.68 -1.61
C GLY A 14 12.73 23.61 -1.16
N THR A 15 12.26 22.66 -0.34
CA THR A 15 13.03 21.47 0.02
C THR A 15 12.60 20.28 -0.84
N PRO A 16 13.52 19.40 -1.29
CA PRO A 16 13.16 18.22 -2.05
C PRO A 16 12.20 17.31 -1.27
N PHE A 17 11.18 16.80 -1.95
CA PHE A 17 10.29 15.80 -1.37
C PHE A 17 11.04 14.49 -1.17
N ALA A 18 11.09 14.02 0.07
CA ALA A 18 11.58 12.68 0.38
C ALA A 18 10.38 11.73 0.45
N ALA A 19 10.49 10.60 -0.25
CA ALA A 19 9.49 9.55 -0.15
C ALA A 19 9.38 9.08 1.31
N PRO A 20 8.17 8.85 1.83
CA PRO A 20 7.97 8.42 3.22
C PRO A 20 8.50 7.00 3.49
N LEU A 21 8.67 6.19 2.43
CA LEU A 21 9.22 4.84 2.50
C LEU A 21 10.34 4.68 1.46
N PRO A 22 11.46 4.02 1.82
CA PRO A 22 12.50 3.70 0.84
C PRO A 22 12.01 2.67 -0.17
N GLU A 23 12.40 2.83 -1.44
CA GLU A 23 11.98 1.92 -2.51
C GLU A 23 12.39 0.46 -2.28
N SER A 24 13.51 0.23 -1.58
CA SER A 24 13.98 -1.10 -1.20
C SER A 24 13.03 -1.86 -0.27
N THR A 25 12.10 -1.17 0.38
CA THR A 25 11.12 -1.78 1.29
C THR A 25 9.86 -2.27 0.57
N HIS A 26 9.55 -1.75 -0.62
CA HIS A 26 8.32 -2.09 -1.34
C HIS A 26 8.14 -3.60 -1.57
N PRO A 27 9.17 -4.36 -2.03
CA PRO A 27 9.01 -5.79 -2.27
C PRO A 27 8.73 -6.59 -0.99
N ILE A 28 9.34 -6.20 0.12
CA ILE A 28 9.17 -6.85 1.43
C ILE A 28 7.76 -6.60 1.94
N ILE A 29 7.28 -5.36 1.88
CA ILE A 29 5.93 -4.99 2.33
C ILE A 29 4.88 -5.70 1.46
N ALA A 30 5.09 -5.76 0.14
CA ALA A 30 4.22 -6.48 -0.78
C ALA A 30 4.13 -7.97 -0.40
N TYR A 31 5.28 -8.64 -0.26
CA TYR A 31 5.33 -10.05 0.07
C TYR A 31 4.62 -10.37 1.39
N VAL A 32 4.93 -9.63 2.45
CA VAL A 32 4.34 -9.85 3.79
C VAL A 32 2.83 -9.61 3.77
N SER A 33 2.39 -8.50 3.20
CA SER A 33 0.97 -8.13 3.18
C SER A 33 0.14 -9.09 2.32
N LEU A 34 0.64 -9.46 1.14
CA LEU A 34 -0.02 -10.43 0.26
C LEU A 34 -0.13 -11.81 0.92
N THR A 35 0.96 -12.30 1.53
CA THR A 35 0.97 -13.60 2.19
C THR A 35 0.00 -13.64 3.36
N ALA A 36 0.02 -12.61 4.22
CA ALA A 36 -0.89 -12.50 5.35
C ALA A 36 -2.35 -12.34 4.90
N GLY A 37 -2.60 -11.50 3.89
CA GLY A 37 -3.93 -11.29 3.31
C GLY A 37 -4.50 -12.57 2.71
N LEU A 38 -3.71 -13.29 1.93
CA LEU A 38 -4.08 -14.59 1.37
C LEU A 38 -4.36 -15.64 2.46
N TYR A 39 -3.60 -15.63 3.55
CA TYR A 39 -3.86 -16.52 4.68
C TYR A 39 -5.24 -16.26 5.30
N PHE A 40 -5.61 -14.99 5.57
CA PHE A 40 -6.94 -14.66 6.10
C PHE A 40 -8.05 -14.97 5.08
N ALA A 41 -7.83 -14.69 3.79
CA ALA A 41 -8.76 -15.03 2.72
C ALA A 41 -9.03 -16.53 2.66
N ALA A 42 -7.96 -17.33 2.66
CA ALA A 42 -8.04 -18.78 2.61
C ALA A 42 -8.75 -19.35 3.85
N ARG A 43 -8.42 -18.83 5.04
CA ARG A 43 -9.04 -19.23 6.31
C ARG A 43 -10.55 -19.03 6.30
N TYR A 44 -11.03 -17.92 5.75
CA TYR A 44 -12.46 -17.71 5.55
C TYR A 44 -13.03 -18.67 4.49
N GLY A 45 -12.40 -18.76 3.32
CA GLY A 45 -12.90 -19.52 2.18
C GLY A 45 -13.03 -21.03 2.40
N ILE A 46 -12.24 -21.62 3.30
CA ILE A 46 -12.32 -23.05 3.64
C ILE A 46 -13.14 -23.33 4.91
N SER A 47 -13.56 -22.30 5.64
CA SER A 47 -14.28 -22.46 6.89
C SER A 47 -15.74 -22.81 6.66
N GLN A 48 -16.27 -23.75 7.46
CA GLN A 48 -17.70 -24.04 7.51
C GLN A 48 -18.44 -23.21 8.57
N ASN A 49 -17.75 -22.26 9.22
CA ASN A 49 -18.33 -21.41 10.25
C ASN A 49 -19.20 -20.32 9.65
N ARG A 50 -20.51 -20.35 9.94
CA ARG A 50 -21.51 -19.38 9.46
C ARG A 50 -21.68 -18.15 10.37
N SER A 51 -20.80 -17.96 11.34
CA SER A 51 -20.85 -16.80 12.23
C SER A 51 -20.42 -15.53 11.50
N ILE A 52 -21.28 -14.52 11.46
CA ILE A 52 -20.96 -13.19 10.88
C ILE A 52 -19.73 -12.57 11.51
N VAL A 53 -19.52 -12.79 12.82
CA VAL A 53 -18.34 -12.29 13.54
C VAL A 53 -17.08 -12.96 13.00
N TYR A 54 -17.15 -14.27 12.73
CA TYR A 54 -16.04 -15.00 12.13
C TYR A 54 -15.76 -14.53 10.69
N GLU A 55 -16.80 -14.29 9.90
CA GLU A 55 -16.64 -13.79 8.52
C GLU A 55 -15.94 -12.43 8.54
N LEU A 56 -16.46 -11.46 9.31
CA LEU A 56 -15.89 -10.12 9.39
C LEU A 56 -14.47 -10.12 9.95
N ALA A 57 -14.19 -10.95 10.96
CA ALA A 57 -12.86 -11.06 11.56
C ALA A 57 -11.79 -11.60 10.60
N ASN A 58 -12.16 -12.30 9.52
CA ASN A 58 -11.20 -12.79 8.52
C ASN A 58 -11.23 -11.96 7.23
N THR A 59 -12.41 -11.55 6.77
CA THR A 59 -12.57 -10.81 5.52
C THR A 59 -12.05 -9.37 5.60
N LEU A 60 -12.25 -8.67 6.72
CA LEU A 60 -11.76 -7.29 6.87
C LEU A 60 -10.22 -7.20 6.87
N PRO A 61 -9.49 -7.98 7.69
CA PRO A 61 -8.02 -7.96 7.62
C PRO A 61 -7.51 -8.42 6.26
N SER A 62 -8.14 -9.44 5.67
CA SER A 62 -7.80 -9.92 4.33
C SER A 62 -7.89 -8.81 3.29
N ALA A 63 -9.01 -8.10 3.21
CA ALA A 63 -9.23 -7.05 2.22
C ALA A 63 -8.20 -5.91 2.35
N VAL A 64 -7.92 -5.47 3.58
CA VAL A 64 -6.92 -4.42 3.83
C VAL A 64 -5.52 -4.90 3.43
N LEU A 65 -5.10 -6.08 3.89
CA LEU A 65 -3.77 -6.60 3.63
C LEU A 65 -3.54 -6.90 2.13
N LEU A 66 -4.53 -7.44 1.44
CA LEU A 66 -4.46 -7.67 0.00
C LEU A 66 -4.42 -6.36 -0.78
N GLY A 67 -5.26 -5.37 -0.41
CA GLY A 67 -5.27 -4.06 -1.06
C GLY A 67 -3.91 -3.36 -0.97
N PHE A 68 -3.36 -3.24 0.24
CA PHE A 68 -2.02 -2.68 0.44
C PHE A 68 -0.94 -3.53 -0.24
N GLY A 69 -1.03 -4.86 -0.15
CA GLY A 69 -0.09 -5.77 -0.78
C GLY A 69 -0.02 -5.60 -2.30
N ILE A 70 -1.15 -5.39 -2.97
CA ILE A 70 -1.22 -5.14 -4.41
C ILE A 70 -0.59 -3.79 -4.76
N VAL A 71 -0.87 -2.73 -3.99
CA VAL A 71 -0.24 -1.40 -4.20
C VAL A 71 1.28 -1.52 -4.10
N PHE A 72 1.80 -2.13 -3.03
CA PHE A 72 3.25 -2.31 -2.88
C PHE A 72 3.86 -3.26 -3.90
N LEU A 73 3.10 -4.25 -4.40
CA LEU A 73 3.56 -5.09 -5.51
C LEU A 73 3.77 -4.26 -6.76
N PHE A 74 2.83 -3.37 -7.10
CA PHE A 74 2.94 -2.49 -8.26
C PHE A 74 4.13 -1.53 -8.13
N LEU A 75 4.35 -0.98 -6.94
CA LEU A 75 5.55 -0.18 -6.64
C LEU A 75 6.84 -1.01 -6.77
N ALA A 76 6.83 -2.27 -6.34
CA ALA A 76 7.99 -3.15 -6.40
C ALA A 76 8.37 -3.56 -7.83
N VAL A 77 7.41 -3.68 -8.75
CA VAL A 77 7.67 -3.99 -10.17
C VAL A 77 7.88 -2.74 -11.04
N GLY A 78 7.87 -1.55 -10.44
CA GLY A 78 8.14 -0.28 -11.13
C GLY A 78 6.96 0.28 -11.93
N LEU A 79 5.72 -0.12 -11.62
CA LEU A 79 4.52 0.40 -12.29
C LEU A 79 4.04 1.75 -11.74
N TYR A 80 4.53 2.18 -10.56
CA TYR A 80 4.27 3.46 -9.88
C TYR A 80 2.87 4.07 -10.11
N VAL A 81 1.95 3.84 -9.18
CA VAL A 81 0.56 4.36 -9.20
C VAL A 81 0.44 5.66 -8.41
#